data_AF-A0A075FQQ7-F1
#
_entry.id   AF-A0A075FQQ7-F1
#
_cell.length_a   1.000
_cell.length_b   1.000
_cell.length_c   1.000
_cell.angle_alpha   90.00
_cell.angle_beta   90.00
_cell.angle_gamma   90.00
#
_symmetry.space_group_name_H-M   'P 1'
#
loop_
_entity.id
_entity.type
_entity.pdbx_description
1 polymer ?
#
loop_
_entity_poly.entity_id
_entity_poly.type
_entity_poly.pdbx_seq_one_letter_code
_entity_poly.pdbx_strand_id
1 'polypeptide(L)'
;MLREKCDVYPYTTDKKGDKIVVGENGVKIIPPERPREGMNVFEFMGSGSSSERPTQHIAKKVAEDIRRTKKNGGKIVLVGGPAIVHTGATESVSTLIRHGYIDAVLAGNALAVHDIEYATLGTSLGMNIRDGTLAVRGHRNHMEAINAVFKAGSIKKW
;
A
#
# COMPACT_ATOMS: atom_id res chain seq x y z
N MET A 1 19.05 -13.56 -35.83
CA MET A 1 17.79 -13.95 -35.17
C MET A 1 17.12 -12.67 -34.68
N LEU A 2 16.06 -12.21 -35.36
CA LEU A 2 15.31 -11.02 -34.94
C LEU A 2 14.51 -11.39 -33.68
N ARG A 3 14.85 -10.83 -32.53
CA ARG A 3 14.00 -10.91 -31.35
C ARG A 3 12.87 -9.90 -31.53
N GLU A 4 11.67 -10.37 -31.88
CA GLU A 4 10.47 -9.54 -31.73
C GLU A 4 10.26 -9.25 -30.23
N LYS A 5 9.82 -8.04 -29.90
CA LYS A 5 9.52 -7.64 -28.52
C LYS A 5 8.23 -8.33 -28.08
N CYS A 6 8.25 -8.95 -26.89
CA CYS A 6 7.07 -9.56 -26.27
C CYS A 6 6.86 -8.93 -24.90
N ASP A 7 5.67 -8.37 -24.66
CA ASP A 7 5.29 -7.71 -23.42
C ASP A 7 4.05 -8.41 -22.82
N VAL A 8 3.80 -8.25 -21.52
CA VAL A 8 2.64 -8.83 -20.82
C VAL A 8 1.53 -7.80 -20.73
N TYR A 9 0.33 -8.17 -21.18
CA TYR A 9 -0.85 -7.30 -21.14
C TYR A 9 -2.03 -8.01 -20.47
N PRO A 10 -2.90 -7.28 -19.75
CA PRO A 10 -4.20 -7.79 -19.35
C PRO A 10 -5.02 -8.17 -20.57
N TYR A 11 -5.80 -9.26 -20.45
CA TYR A 11 -6.67 -9.71 -21.54
C TYR A 11 -7.57 -8.59 -22.08
N THR A 12 -8.08 -7.69 -21.23
CA THR A 12 -8.98 -6.58 -21.63
C THR A 12 -8.38 -5.52 -22.56
N THR A 13 -7.11 -5.64 -22.92
CA THR A 13 -6.40 -4.65 -23.76
C THR A 13 -6.04 -5.19 -25.15
N ASP A 14 -6.41 -6.44 -25.44
CA ASP A 14 -6.15 -7.07 -26.73
C ASP A 14 -6.93 -6.41 -27.87
N LYS A 15 -6.33 -6.41 -29.06
CA LYS A 15 -6.96 -5.91 -30.28
C LYS A 15 -6.88 -6.95 -31.38
N LYS A 16 -7.85 -6.89 -32.30
CA LYS A 16 -7.82 -7.71 -33.51
C LYS A 16 -6.51 -7.49 -34.26
N GLY A 17 -5.75 -8.56 -34.46
CA GLY A 17 -4.45 -8.53 -35.14
C GLY A 17 -3.25 -8.70 -34.21
N ASP A 18 -3.42 -8.63 -32.89
CA ASP A 18 -2.35 -8.91 -31.94
C ASP A 18 -1.94 -10.40 -31.99
N LYS A 19 -0.62 -10.63 -32.04
CA LYS A 19 -0.06 -11.99 -31.95
C LYS A 19 0.05 -12.39 -30.49
N ILE A 20 -0.78 -13.35 -30.07
CA ILE A 20 -0.81 -13.85 -28.70
C ILE A 20 -0.06 -15.19 -28.65
N VAL A 21 0.84 -15.34 -27.67
CA VAL A 21 1.50 -16.62 -27.41
C VAL A 21 0.47 -17.61 -26.88
N VAL A 22 0.36 -18.76 -27.54
CA VAL A 22 -0.54 -19.86 -27.16
C VAL A 22 0.25 -21.13 -26.89
N GLY A 23 -0.15 -21.89 -25.87
CA GLY A 23 0.58 -23.08 -25.42
C GLY A 23 1.88 -22.73 -24.67
N GLU A 24 2.72 -23.75 -24.47
CA GLU A 24 3.97 -23.65 -23.68
C GLU A 24 5.26 -23.69 -24.53
N ASN A 25 5.13 -24.02 -25.81
CA ASN A 25 6.25 -24.16 -26.72
C ASN A 25 7.00 -22.83 -26.88
N GLY A 26 8.29 -22.82 -26.53
CA GLY A 26 9.13 -21.62 -26.61
C GLY A 26 8.99 -20.66 -25.42
N VAL A 27 8.25 -21.04 -24.36
CA VAL A 27 8.12 -20.25 -23.13
C VAL A 27 9.09 -20.79 -22.07
N LYS A 28 9.88 -19.89 -21.46
CA LYS A 28 10.75 -20.21 -20.32
C LYS A 28 10.39 -19.32 -19.12
N ILE A 29 9.97 -19.95 -18.03
CA ILE A 29 9.69 -19.26 -16.77
C ILE A 29 10.95 -19.30 -15.90
N ILE A 30 11.38 -18.13 -15.40
CA ILE A 30 12.50 -18.00 -14.46
C ILE A 30 11.92 -17.61 -13.10
N PRO A 31 11.63 -18.57 -12.21
CA PRO A 31 11.13 -18.26 -10.88
C PRO A 31 12.23 -17.59 -10.02
N PRO A 32 11.85 -16.83 -8.97
CA PRO A 32 12.82 -16.37 -8.00
C PRO A 32 13.51 -17.56 -7.33
N GLU A 33 14.77 -17.38 -6.93
CA GLU A 33 15.51 -18.40 -6.20
C GLU A 33 14.78 -18.77 -4.91
N ARG A 34 14.39 -20.04 -4.79
CA ARG A 34 13.87 -20.59 -3.55
C ARG A 34 15.04 -21.00 -2.67
N PRO A 35 15.03 -20.69 -1.36
CA PRO A 35 16.03 -21.21 -0.44
C PRO A 35 16.12 -22.73 -0.61
N ARG A 36 17.32 -23.25 -0.83
CA ARG A 36 17.58 -24.70 -0.97
C ARG A 36 17.71 -25.41 0.37
N GLU A 37 17.62 -24.67 1.48
CA GLU A 37 17.67 -25.24 2.82
C GLU A 37 16.38 -26.01 3.09
N GLY A 38 16.56 -27.28 3.44
CA GLY A 38 15.49 -28.27 3.52
C GLY A 38 14.38 -27.83 4.47
N MET A 39 13.14 -28.12 4.07
CA MET A 39 12.02 -28.15 4.99
C MET A 39 12.42 -29.03 6.18
N ASN A 40 12.69 -28.42 7.34
CA ASN A 40 12.91 -29.19 8.55
C ASN A 40 11.68 -30.09 8.74
N VAL A 41 11.91 -31.38 9.00
CA VAL A 41 10.84 -32.39 9.21
C VAL A 41 9.88 -31.95 10.33
N PHE A 42 10.31 -31.00 11.17
CA PHE A 42 9.54 -30.36 12.21
C PHE A 42 9.96 -28.89 12.36
N GLU A 43 9.01 -27.95 12.33
CA GLU A 43 9.26 -26.51 12.48
C GLU A 43 8.19 -25.88 13.40
N PHE A 44 8.63 -25.12 14.39
CA PHE A 44 7.73 -24.26 15.18
C PHE A 44 7.62 -22.89 14.51
N MET A 45 6.40 -22.35 14.39
CA MET A 45 6.10 -21.04 13.75
C MET A 45 6.42 -20.95 12.23
N GLY A 46 6.47 -22.08 11.52
CA GLY A 46 6.72 -22.14 10.08
C GLY A 46 5.59 -21.58 9.19
N SER A 47 4.45 -21.16 9.75
CA SER A 47 3.38 -20.54 8.98
C SER A 47 3.80 -19.15 8.48
N GLY A 48 3.48 -18.82 7.23
CA GLY A 48 3.79 -17.50 6.64
C GLY A 48 3.11 -16.32 7.32
N SER A 49 2.05 -16.57 8.11
CA SER A 49 1.31 -15.57 8.88
C SER A 49 1.07 -16.06 10.32
N SER A 50 1.42 -15.23 11.30
CA SER A 50 1.11 -15.42 12.73
C SER A 50 1.19 -14.08 13.45
N SER A 51 0.22 -13.79 14.31
CA SER A 51 0.17 -12.60 15.17
C SER A 51 1.11 -12.67 16.37
N GLU A 52 1.65 -13.85 16.68
CA GLU A 52 2.54 -14.09 17.84
C GLU A 52 4.02 -13.89 17.51
N ARG A 53 4.32 -13.42 16.29
CA ARG A 53 5.70 -13.12 15.89
C ARG A 53 6.20 -11.85 16.59
N PRO A 54 7.50 -11.75 16.88
CA PRO A 54 8.09 -10.58 17.53
C PRO A 54 8.04 -9.35 16.60
N THR A 55 6.95 -8.58 16.69
CA THR A 55 6.62 -7.45 15.80
C THR A 55 7.72 -6.40 15.73
N GLN A 56 8.38 -6.09 16.86
CA GLN A 56 9.47 -5.10 16.90
C GLN A 56 10.69 -5.52 16.05
N HIS A 57 11.05 -6.81 16.07
CA HIS A 57 12.17 -7.33 15.30
C HIS A 57 11.87 -7.28 13.79
N ILE A 58 10.63 -7.63 13.42
CA ILE A 58 10.18 -7.54 12.03
C ILE A 58 10.16 -6.08 11.56
N ALA A 59 9.62 -5.16 12.38
CA ALA A 59 9.59 -3.73 12.05
C ALA A 59 11.00 -3.15 11.83
N LYS A 60 11.97 -3.54 12.68
CA LYS A 60 13.38 -3.13 12.50
C LYS A 60 13.95 -3.61 11.17
N LYS A 61 13.72 -4.89 10.81
CA LYS A 61 14.18 -5.46 9.55
C LYS A 61 13.56 -4.75 8.34
N VAL A 62 12.26 -4.46 8.39
CA VAL A 62 11.57 -3.68 7.34
C VAL A 62 12.17 -2.27 7.22
N ALA A 63 12.47 -1.60 8.33
CA ALA A 63 13.11 -0.29 8.30
C ALA A 63 14.52 -0.32 7.67
N GLU A 64 15.30 -1.37 7.95
CA GLU A 64 16.61 -1.60 7.31
C GLU A 64 16.48 -1.86 5.81
N ASP A 65 15.48 -2.64 5.39
CA ASP A 65 15.18 -2.93 3.99
C ASP A 65 14.75 -1.67 3.22
N ILE A 66 13.92 -0.82 3.83
CA ILE A 66 13.55 0.49 3.28
C ILE A 66 14.81 1.34 3.07
N ARG A 67 15.67 1.48 4.10
CA ARG A 67 16.90 2.27 4.01
C ARG A 67 17.84 1.73 2.92
N ARG A 68 18.02 0.40 2.84
CA ARG A 68 18.85 -0.24 1.81
C ARG A 68 18.31 0.02 0.41
N THR A 69 16.99 -0.08 0.24
CA THR A 69 16.33 0.18 -1.04
C THR A 69 16.52 1.63 -1.47
N LYS A 70 16.31 2.59 -0.56
CA LYS A 70 16.55 4.03 -0.83
C LYS A 70 18.02 4.32 -1.16
N LYS A 71 18.97 3.73 -0.43
CA LYS A 71 20.41 3.87 -0.70
C LYS A 71 20.79 3.38 -2.10
N ASN A 72 20.13 2.34 -2.58
CA ASN A 72 20.36 1.77 -3.90
C ASN A 72 19.57 2.48 -5.03
N GLY A 73 18.93 3.63 -4.74
CA GLY A 73 18.12 4.37 -5.72
C GLY A 73 16.78 3.73 -6.04
N GLY A 74 16.35 2.73 -5.27
CA GLY A 74 15.04 2.10 -5.40
C GLY A 74 13.91 2.99 -4.89
N LYS A 75 12.69 2.74 -5.39
CA LYS A 75 11.48 3.44 -4.98
C LYS A 75 10.64 2.57 -4.05
N ILE A 76 10.02 3.19 -3.07
CA ILE A 76 9.10 2.56 -2.13
C ILE A 76 7.69 3.08 -2.39
N VAL A 77 6.74 2.15 -2.55
CA VAL A 77 5.32 2.47 -2.75
C VAL A 77 4.53 1.94 -1.56
N LEU A 78 3.75 2.81 -0.93
CA LEU A 78 2.77 2.41 0.08
C LEU A 78 1.45 2.04 -0.61
N VAL A 79 0.94 0.84 -0.36
CA VAL A 79 -0.43 0.45 -0.71
C VAL A 79 -1.26 0.47 0.56
N GLY A 80 -2.13 1.46 0.70
CA GLY A 80 -2.79 1.77 1.98
C GLY A 80 -4.31 1.75 1.92
N GLY A 81 -4.92 1.31 3.02
CA GLY A 81 -6.37 1.39 3.27
C GLY A 81 -6.71 2.33 4.43
N PRO A 82 -8.00 2.68 4.63
CA PRO A 82 -8.42 3.68 5.62
C PRO A 82 -8.11 3.30 7.07
N ALA A 83 -7.84 2.01 7.35
CA ALA A 83 -7.37 1.54 8.64
C ALA A 83 -6.11 2.27 9.13
N ILE A 84 -5.26 2.80 8.24
CA ILE A 84 -4.12 3.65 8.62
C ILE A 84 -4.59 4.83 9.48
N VAL A 85 -5.70 5.48 9.11
CA VAL A 85 -6.25 6.62 9.84
C VAL A 85 -6.96 6.15 11.11
N HIS A 86 -7.81 5.12 10.99
CA HIS A 86 -8.61 4.61 12.12
C HIS A 86 -7.74 4.09 13.28
N THR A 87 -6.53 3.62 12.99
CA THR A 87 -5.55 3.14 13.99
C THR A 87 -4.59 4.22 14.48
N GLY A 88 -4.73 5.47 14.01
CA GLY A 88 -3.86 6.58 14.41
C GLY A 88 -2.47 6.57 13.78
N ALA A 89 -2.23 5.77 12.73
CA ALA A 89 -0.93 5.68 12.07
C ALA A 89 -0.64 6.83 11.09
N THR A 90 -1.58 7.76 10.90
CA THR A 90 -1.48 8.90 9.96
C THR A 90 -0.18 9.68 10.10
N GLU A 91 0.17 10.12 11.31
CA GLU A 91 1.38 10.93 11.54
C GLU A 91 2.66 10.17 11.22
N SER A 92 2.71 8.88 11.54
CA SER A 92 3.85 8.01 11.22
C SER A 92 4.04 7.89 9.71
N VAL A 93 2.96 7.67 8.96
CA VAL A 93 2.99 7.58 7.48
C VAL A 93 3.38 8.92 6.86
N SER A 94 2.74 10.02 7.31
CA SER A 94 3.07 11.38 6.86
C SER A 94 4.54 11.72 7.09
N THR A 95 5.11 11.31 8.22
CA THR A 95 6.54 11.50 8.51
C THR A 95 7.44 10.73 7.55
N LEU A 96 7.10 9.47 7.24
CA LEU A 96 7.85 8.67 6.27
C LEU A 96 7.80 9.27 4.85
N ILE A 97 6.65 9.79 4.43
CA ILE A 97 6.49 10.50 3.15
C ILE A 97 7.37 11.76 3.14
N ARG A 98 7.25 12.62 4.16
CA ARG A 98 8.02 13.87 4.27
C ARG A 98 9.54 13.65 4.30
N HIS A 99 9.98 12.56 4.91
CA HIS A 99 11.41 12.19 4.95
C HIS A 99 11.90 11.45 3.69
N GLY A 100 11.04 11.30 2.68
CA GLY A 100 11.41 10.69 1.39
C GLY A 100 11.56 9.17 1.43
N TYR A 101 11.07 8.50 2.47
CA TYR A 101 11.07 7.03 2.55
C TYR A 101 9.97 6.39 1.71
N ILE A 102 8.89 7.12 1.41
CA ILE A 102 7.78 6.68 0.55
C ILE A 102 7.73 7.60 -0.67
N ASP A 103 7.84 7.02 -1.86
CA ASP A 103 7.88 7.74 -3.14
C ASP A 103 6.50 7.87 -3.80
N ALA A 104 5.60 6.92 -3.53
CA ALA A 104 4.22 6.96 -4.02
C ALA A 104 3.26 6.28 -3.05
N VAL A 105 2.00 6.71 -3.09
CA VAL A 105 0.90 6.10 -2.36
C VAL A 105 -0.15 5.63 -3.36
N LEU A 106 -0.50 4.35 -3.28
CA LEU A 106 -1.63 3.76 -3.99
C LEU A 106 -2.74 3.47 -2.98
N ALA A 107 -3.86 4.14 -3.12
CA ALA A 107 -4.97 4.04 -2.19
C ALA A 107 -6.31 4.31 -2.87
N GLY A 108 -7.39 3.87 -2.24
CA GLY A 108 -8.75 4.21 -2.63
C GLY A 108 -9.24 5.51 -1.99
N ASN A 109 -10.41 5.96 -2.42
CA ASN A 109 -11.07 7.17 -1.91
C ASN A 109 -11.20 7.19 -0.38
N ALA A 110 -11.50 6.04 0.25
CA ALA A 110 -11.71 5.96 1.69
C ALA A 110 -10.49 6.45 2.49
N LEU A 111 -9.26 6.07 2.10
CA LEU A 111 -8.08 6.55 2.80
C LEU A 111 -7.95 8.07 2.69
N ALA A 112 -8.09 8.60 1.47
CA ALA A 112 -7.96 10.03 1.22
C ALA A 112 -9.00 10.84 2.00
N VAL A 113 -10.27 10.42 1.99
CA VAL A 113 -11.34 11.14 2.69
C VAL A 113 -11.14 11.09 4.20
N HIS A 114 -10.78 9.95 4.77
CA HIS A 114 -10.57 9.85 6.22
C HIS A 114 -9.33 10.61 6.69
N ASP A 115 -8.28 10.66 5.88
CA ASP A 115 -7.09 11.48 6.18
C ASP A 115 -7.45 12.97 6.20
N ILE A 116 -8.24 13.43 5.23
CA ILE A 116 -8.74 14.81 5.13
C ILE A 116 -9.70 15.14 6.28
N GLU A 117 -10.62 14.23 6.62
CA GLU A 117 -11.51 14.34 7.78
C GLU A 117 -10.69 14.50 9.08
N TYR A 118 -9.65 13.68 9.24
CA TYR A 118 -8.77 13.76 10.40
C TYR A 118 -7.99 15.08 10.44
N ALA A 119 -7.43 15.51 9.30
CA ALA A 119 -6.64 16.73 9.21
C ALA A 119 -7.46 18.01 9.48
N THR A 120 -8.76 17.99 9.18
CA THR A 120 -9.64 19.17 9.38
C THR A 120 -10.42 19.15 10.68
N LEU A 121 -10.96 17.99 11.05
CA LEU A 121 -11.94 17.86 12.12
C LEU A 121 -11.41 17.05 13.29
N GLY A 122 -10.21 16.45 13.17
CA GLY A 122 -9.62 15.60 14.20
C GLY A 122 -10.28 14.22 14.32
N THR A 123 -11.23 13.90 13.43
CA THR A 123 -12.04 12.68 13.50
C THR A 123 -11.80 11.73 12.33
N SER A 124 -12.19 10.48 12.54
CA SER A 124 -12.40 9.52 11.45
C SER A 124 -13.67 8.74 11.74
N LEU A 125 -14.60 8.70 10.77
CA LEU A 125 -15.95 8.15 10.98
C LEU A 125 -16.69 8.83 12.15
N GLY A 126 -16.38 10.11 12.41
CA GLY A 126 -16.97 10.85 13.53
C GLY A 126 -16.45 10.48 14.92
N MET A 127 -15.40 9.67 15.00
CA MET A 127 -14.68 9.36 16.25
C MET A 127 -13.39 10.18 16.33
N ASN A 128 -13.13 10.80 17.47
CA ASN A 128 -11.88 11.50 17.75
C ASN A 128 -10.74 10.48 17.79
N ILE A 129 -9.75 10.61 16.90
CA ILE A 129 -8.66 9.63 16.77
C ILE A 129 -7.75 9.61 18.02
N ARG A 130 -7.65 10.72 18.75
CA ARG A 130 -6.75 10.84 19.91
C ARG A 130 -7.23 10.13 21.17
N ASP A 131 -8.54 10.14 21.42
CA ASP A 131 -9.12 9.65 22.67
C ASP A 131 -10.23 8.60 22.46
N GLY A 132 -10.59 8.29 21.22
CA GLY A 132 -11.61 7.30 20.88
C GLY A 132 -13.05 7.73 21.18
N THR A 133 -13.27 9.00 21.55
CA THR A 133 -14.62 9.50 21.87
C THR A 133 -15.42 9.84 20.61
N LEU A 134 -16.74 9.79 20.71
CA LEU A 134 -17.62 10.21 19.61
C LEU A 134 -17.68 11.75 19.55
N ALA A 135 -17.42 12.31 18.38
CA ALA A 135 -17.63 13.73 18.15
C ALA A 135 -19.11 14.07 18.05
N VAL A 136 -19.48 15.25 18.54
CA VAL A 136 -20.86 15.76 18.45
C VAL A 136 -21.26 15.86 16.98
N ARG A 137 -22.28 15.10 16.57
CA ARG A 137 -22.74 14.97 15.17
C ARG A 137 -21.65 14.46 14.21
N GLY A 138 -20.68 13.69 14.71
CA GLY A 138 -19.53 13.21 13.95
C GLY A 138 -19.85 12.39 12.71
N HIS A 139 -21.03 11.76 12.64
CA HIS A 139 -21.50 11.04 11.45
C HIS A 139 -21.57 11.92 10.18
N ARG A 140 -21.53 13.26 10.31
CA ARG A 140 -21.52 14.21 9.19
C ARG A 140 -20.11 14.54 8.70
N ASN A 141 -19.10 14.40 9.55
CA ASN A 141 -17.73 14.88 9.31
C ASN A 141 -17.14 14.32 8.02
N HIS A 142 -17.38 13.03 7.76
CA HIS A 142 -16.96 12.36 6.53
C HIS A 142 -17.53 13.04 5.27
N MET A 143 -18.82 13.35 5.26
CA MET A 143 -19.46 14.03 4.13
C MET A 143 -19.01 15.49 4.01
N GLU A 144 -18.74 16.16 5.12
CA GLU A 144 -18.21 17.52 5.13
C GLU A 144 -16.79 17.58 4.52
N ALA A 145 -15.94 16.60 4.83
CA ALA A 145 -14.62 16.44 4.20
C ALA A 145 -14.71 16.24 2.68
N ILE A 146 -15.60 15.35 2.21
CA ILE A 146 -15.85 15.15 0.77
C ILE A 146 -16.30 16.45 0.11
N ASN A 147 -17.28 17.12 0.72
CA ASN A 147 -17.84 18.35 0.17
C ASN A 147 -16.81 19.49 0.11
N ALA A 148 -15.88 19.55 1.07
CA ALA A 148 -14.81 20.54 1.07
C ALA A 148 -13.87 20.35 -0.14
N VAL A 149 -13.41 19.13 -0.38
CA VAL A 149 -12.57 18.80 -1.55
C VAL A 149 -13.33 18.99 -2.85
N PHE A 150 -14.61 18.59 -2.90
CA PHE A 150 -15.46 18.75 -4.08
C PHE A 150 -15.61 20.23 -4.46
N LYS A 151 -15.85 21.12 -3.47
CA LYS A 151 -15.90 22.57 -3.69
C LYS A 151 -14.57 23.14 -4.17
N ALA A 152 -13.44 22.64 -3.67
CA ALA A 152 -12.11 23.03 -4.12
C ALA A 152 -11.76 22.50 -5.54
N GLY A 153 -12.42 21.42 -5.97
CA GLY A 153 -12.25 20.78 -7.27
C GLY A 153 -11.11 19.76 -7.35
N SER A 154 -10.19 19.72 -6.37
CA SER A 154 -9.22 18.64 -6.17
C SER A 154 -8.53 18.76 -4.82
N ILE A 155 -7.90 17.67 -4.34
CA ILE A 155 -7.11 17.67 -3.09
C ILE A 155 -5.95 18.67 -3.15
N LYS A 156 -5.34 18.90 -4.33
CA LYS A 156 -4.25 19.88 -4.48
C LYS A 156 -4.70 21.34 -4.25
N LYS A 157 -5.98 21.62 -4.51
CA LYS A 157 -6.58 22.96 -4.40
C LYS A 157 -7.31 23.19 -3.07
N TRP A 158 -7.60 22.11 -2.36
CA TRP A 158 -8.15 22.12 -1.01
C TRP A 158 -7.04 22.48 -0.02
#